data_AF-A0A7N0UDT5-F1
#
_entry.id   AF-A0A7N0UDT5-F1
#
_cell.length_a   1.000
_cell.length_b   1.000
_cell.length_c   1.000
_cell.angle_alpha   90.00
_cell.angle_beta   90.00
_cell.angle_gamma   90.00
#
_symmetry.space_group_name_H-M   'P 1'
#
loop_
_entity.id
_entity.type
_entity.pdbx_description
1 polymer ?
#
loop_
_entity_poly.entity_id
_entity_poly.type
_entity_poly.pdbx_seq_one_letter_code
_entity_poly.pdbx_strand_id
1 'polypeptide(L)'
;VVDAKNLRYQLNSHKDSSSFPEAYNQIAFADVVILNKVDLVSSEDLGGGVEELEKEIHCINSLAWIVPTIRCQVDLSVILNCASYDGTRTSHLEALLKDNNSLSTTGLHDNSVRTMCLSKPGQVDLNKVRVWIEEILWEKKHSMDVYRCKGVLSVHGSDQLHTLQAVREIYEIVPARKWLEDENKINKIVFIGHSLNEDILADSFQDCLFQDQ
;
A
#
# COMPACT_ATOMS: atom_id res chain seq x y z
N VAL A 1 1.52 12.55 10.89
CA VAL A 1 0.88 13.88 10.68
C VAL A 1 1.74 14.62 9.67
N VAL A 2 1.13 15.18 8.64
CA VAL A 2 1.82 15.87 7.54
C VAL A 2 1.40 17.34 7.54
N ASP A 3 2.36 18.24 7.35
CA ASP A 3 2.11 19.67 7.18
C ASP A 3 1.88 19.98 5.70
N ALA A 4 0.67 20.37 5.33
CA ALA A 4 0.28 20.60 3.94
C ALA A 4 1.13 21.68 3.26
N LYS A 5 1.49 22.76 3.96
CA LYS A 5 2.28 23.86 3.40
C LYS A 5 3.73 23.46 3.14
N ASN A 6 4.29 22.61 4.00
CA ASN A 6 5.70 22.24 3.96
C ASN A 6 5.97 20.87 3.30
N LEU A 7 4.94 20.11 2.94
CA LEU A 7 5.07 18.76 2.40
C LEU A 7 6.04 18.71 1.21
N ARG A 8 5.83 19.56 0.19
CA ARG A 8 6.70 19.60 -1.00
C ARG A 8 8.14 19.96 -0.68
N TYR A 9 8.35 20.86 0.29
CA TYR A 9 9.69 21.18 0.74
C TYR A 9 10.33 19.96 1.40
N GLN A 10 9.62 19.24 2.26
CA GLN A 10 10.12 18.04 2.95
C GLN A 10 10.38 16.86 2.01
N LEU A 11 9.56 16.68 0.97
CA LEU A 11 9.77 15.66 -0.05
C LEU A 11 10.94 16.00 -0.98
N ASN A 12 11.16 17.27 -1.31
CA ASN A 12 12.27 17.69 -2.16
C ASN A 12 13.58 17.95 -1.39
N SER A 13 13.50 18.08 -0.06
CA SER A 13 14.68 18.19 0.80
C SER A 13 15.47 16.89 0.70
N HIS A 14 16.74 16.96 0.26
CA HIS A 14 17.70 15.84 0.15
C HIS A 14 17.69 15.02 -1.16
N LYS A 15 17.35 15.61 -2.31
CA LYS A 15 17.63 14.97 -3.62
C LYS A 15 19.12 14.59 -3.84
N ASP A 16 20.04 15.21 -3.09
CA ASP A 16 21.50 15.01 -3.23
C ASP A 16 22.09 13.96 -2.28
N SER A 17 21.31 13.37 -1.36
CA SER A 17 21.77 12.30 -0.47
C SER A 17 21.18 10.96 -0.89
N SER A 18 21.99 9.89 -0.80
CA SER A 18 21.59 8.50 -1.11
C SER A 18 20.55 7.91 -0.14
N SER A 19 19.96 8.73 0.74
CA SER A 19 18.95 8.36 1.72
C SER A 19 17.65 9.07 1.39
N PHE A 20 16.56 8.30 1.30
CA PHE A 20 15.23 8.88 1.14
C PHE A 20 14.92 9.87 2.26
N PRO A 21 14.21 10.98 1.95
CA PRO A 21 13.70 11.87 2.97
C PRO A 21 12.80 11.08 3.92
N GLU A 22 13.03 11.23 5.22
CA GLU A 22 12.25 10.55 6.26
C GLU A 22 10.73 10.75 6.10
N ALA A 23 10.31 11.88 5.50
CA ALA A 23 8.92 12.15 5.13
C ALA A 23 8.32 11.09 4.19
N TYR A 24 9.07 10.56 3.23
CA TYR A 24 8.60 9.48 2.34
C TYR A 24 8.32 8.21 3.12
N ASN A 25 9.25 7.81 3.99
CA ASN A 25 9.09 6.62 4.82
C ASN A 25 7.84 6.75 5.70
N GLN A 26 7.67 7.90 6.36
CA GLN A 26 6.52 8.14 7.23
C GLN A 26 5.19 8.05 6.48
N ILE A 27 5.12 8.53 5.24
CA ILE A 27 3.93 8.41 4.39
C ILE A 27 3.72 6.96 3.95
N ALA A 28 4.78 6.26 3.53
CA ALA A 28 4.72 4.88 3.05
C ALA A 28 4.25 3.88 4.13
N PHE A 29 4.63 4.11 5.39
CA PHE A 29 4.20 3.25 6.50
C PHE A 29 2.81 3.59 7.06
N ALA A 30 2.27 4.76 6.76
CA ALA A 30 1.04 5.23 7.39
C ALA A 30 -0.21 4.47 6.91
N ASP A 31 -1.09 4.11 7.84
CA ASP A 31 -2.50 3.77 7.55
C ASP A 31 -3.36 5.01 7.39
N VAL A 32 -3.11 6.00 8.24
CA VAL A 32 -3.86 7.26 8.29
C VAL A 32 -2.89 8.42 8.23
N VAL A 33 -3.11 9.31 7.28
CA VAL A 33 -2.32 10.53 7.08
C VAL A 33 -3.19 11.71 7.45
N ILE A 34 -2.93 12.28 8.62
CA ILE A 34 -3.54 13.56 9.03
C ILE A 34 -2.81 14.68 8.28
N LEU A 35 -3.48 15.27 7.31
CA LEU A 35 -2.97 16.41 6.54
C LEU A 35 -3.40 17.70 7.23
N ASN A 36 -2.49 18.34 7.94
CA ASN A 36 -2.75 19.52 8.76
C ASN A 36 -2.35 20.82 8.04
N LYS A 37 -2.97 21.93 8.47
CA LYS A 37 -2.75 23.29 7.94
C LYS A 37 -3.26 23.50 6.52
N VAL A 38 -4.35 22.82 6.17
CA VAL A 38 -5.00 22.96 4.86
C VAL A 38 -5.50 24.40 4.60
N ASP A 39 -5.74 25.16 5.66
CA ASP A 39 -6.11 26.59 5.61
C ASP A 39 -5.00 27.49 5.07
N LEU A 40 -3.74 27.04 5.10
CA LEU A 40 -2.59 27.80 4.60
C LEU A 40 -2.25 27.47 3.14
N VAL A 41 -3.01 26.57 2.50
CA VAL A 41 -2.80 26.15 1.11
C VAL A 41 -3.88 26.79 0.25
N SER A 42 -3.53 27.88 -0.42
CA SER A 42 -4.42 28.57 -1.36
C SER A 42 -4.42 27.86 -2.72
N SER A 43 -5.54 27.89 -3.45
CA SER A 43 -5.63 27.41 -4.83
C SER A 43 -4.73 28.17 -5.82
N GLU A 44 -4.18 29.31 -5.39
CA GLU A 44 -3.32 30.20 -6.19
C GLU A 44 -1.81 29.92 -6.00
N ASP A 45 -1.42 29.19 -4.95
CA ASP A 45 -0.01 28.83 -4.72
C ASP A 45 0.41 27.73 -5.70
N LEU A 46 1.00 28.12 -6.84
CA LEU A 46 1.89 27.43 -7.82
C LEU A 46 1.89 25.88 -7.97
N GLY A 47 0.87 25.18 -7.51
CA GLY A 47 0.74 23.73 -7.56
C GLY A 47 -0.53 23.29 -6.82
N GLY A 48 -1.69 23.54 -7.43
CA GLY A 48 -2.83 22.64 -7.30
C GLY A 48 -3.43 22.38 -5.91
N GLY A 49 -3.43 23.35 -4.99
CA GLY A 49 -4.25 23.28 -3.77
C GLY A 49 -4.08 22.00 -2.93
N VAL A 50 -5.12 21.65 -2.16
CA VAL A 50 -5.14 20.45 -1.30
C VAL A 50 -5.25 19.16 -2.12
N GLU A 51 -5.99 19.19 -3.23
CA GLU A 51 -6.24 18.01 -4.08
C GLU A 51 -4.96 17.47 -4.74
N GLU A 52 -4.01 18.33 -5.14
CA GLU A 52 -2.74 17.87 -5.71
C GLU A 52 -1.84 17.26 -4.63
N LEU A 53 -1.83 17.81 -3.42
CA LEU A 53 -1.09 17.22 -2.29
C LEU A 53 -1.66 15.84 -1.93
N GLU A 54 -2.99 15.68 -1.97
CA GLU A 54 -3.62 14.37 -1.78
C GLU A 54 -3.18 13.38 -2.85
N LYS A 55 -3.13 13.80 -4.12
CA LYS A 55 -2.60 12.97 -5.23
C LYS A 55 -1.13 12.61 -5.01
N GLU A 56 -0.29 13.55 -4.61
CA GLU A 56 1.14 13.29 -4.32
C GLU A 56 1.29 12.24 -3.20
N ILE A 57 0.51 12.35 -2.12
CA ILE A 57 0.49 11.36 -1.03
C ILE A 57 0.00 10.00 -1.55
N HIS A 58 -1.05 9.96 -2.38
CA HIS A 58 -1.58 8.72 -2.95
C HIS A 58 -0.62 8.06 -3.95
N CYS A 59 0.21 8.84 -4.65
CA CYS A 59 1.29 8.29 -5.49
C CYS A 59 2.32 7.51 -4.65
N ILE A 60 2.61 7.99 -3.43
CA ILE A 60 3.53 7.31 -2.51
C ILE A 60 2.84 6.12 -1.84
N ASN A 61 1.65 6.33 -1.27
CA ASN A 61 0.90 5.33 -0.54
C ASN A 61 -0.59 5.41 -0.92
N SER A 62 -1.01 4.58 -1.87
CA SER A 62 -2.41 4.55 -2.31
C SER A 62 -3.37 3.89 -1.32
N LEU A 63 -2.85 3.32 -0.22
CA LEU A 63 -3.66 2.73 0.85
C LEU A 63 -3.87 3.68 2.03
N ALA A 64 -3.22 4.85 2.03
CA ALA A 64 -3.32 5.81 3.12
C ALA A 64 -4.69 6.50 3.12
N TRP A 65 -5.40 6.44 4.25
CA TRP A 65 -6.57 7.28 4.45
C TRP A 65 -6.12 8.69 4.84
N ILE A 66 -6.37 9.66 3.96
CA ILE A 66 -6.03 11.06 4.22
C ILE A 66 -7.18 11.75 4.95
N VAL A 67 -6.84 12.47 6.02
CA VAL A 67 -7.79 13.27 6.81
C VAL A 67 -7.31 14.72 6.80
N PRO A 68 -7.94 15.61 6.01
CA PRO A 68 -7.60 17.02 6.00
C PRO A 68 -8.06 17.68 7.31
N THR A 69 -7.20 18.49 7.92
CA THR A 69 -7.43 19.11 9.23
C THR A 69 -6.86 20.52 9.30
N ILE A 70 -7.46 21.33 10.16
CA ILE A 70 -6.97 22.66 10.55
C ILE A 70 -6.59 22.57 12.03
N ARG A 71 -5.36 22.98 12.36
CA ARG A 71 -4.81 22.94 13.73
C ARG A 71 -4.89 21.54 14.39
N CYS A 72 -4.73 20.47 13.60
CA CYS A 72 -4.84 19.07 14.02
C CYS A 72 -6.17 18.73 14.71
N GLN A 73 -7.26 19.47 14.42
CA GLN A 73 -8.58 19.10 14.92
C GLN A 73 -9.11 17.91 14.11
N VAL A 74 -9.14 16.74 14.74
CA VAL A 74 -9.62 15.49 14.18
C VAL A 74 -10.29 14.69 15.28
N ASP A 75 -11.36 13.98 14.94
CA ASP A 75 -12.00 13.07 15.87
C ASP A 75 -11.04 11.94 16.24
N LEU A 76 -10.91 11.66 17.53
CA LEU A 76 -10.02 10.62 18.02
C LEU A 76 -10.47 9.23 17.56
N SER A 77 -11.77 9.05 17.27
CA SER A 77 -12.31 7.80 16.70
C SER A 77 -11.64 7.43 15.36
N VAL A 78 -11.27 8.44 14.57
CA VAL A 78 -10.60 8.32 13.27
C VAL A 78 -9.16 7.83 13.41
N ILE A 79 -8.52 8.07 14.57
CA ILE A 79 -7.12 7.72 14.85
C ILE A 79 -7.00 6.43 15.67
N LEU A 80 -7.80 6.27 16.73
CA LEU A 80 -7.65 5.17 17.68
C LEU A 80 -8.41 3.92 17.24
N ASN A 81 -9.49 4.07 16.47
CA ASN A 81 -10.25 2.94 15.95
C ASN A 81 -9.83 2.56 14.52
N CYS A 82 -8.58 2.83 14.15
CA CYS A 82 -8.06 2.49 12.83
C CYS A 82 -8.04 0.99 12.57
N ALA A 83 -8.12 0.15 13.62
CA ALA A 83 -8.20 -1.31 13.55
C ALA A 83 -7.30 -1.89 12.44
N SER A 84 -6.12 -1.30 12.26
CA SER A 84 -5.27 -1.52 11.08
C SER A 84 -4.65 -2.91 11.06
N TYR A 85 -4.80 -3.64 12.16
CA TYR A 85 -4.39 -5.02 12.42
C TYR A 85 -5.58 -5.99 12.61
N ASP A 86 -6.82 -5.51 12.60
CA ASP A 86 -8.01 -6.36 12.81
C ASP A 86 -8.61 -6.80 11.47
N GLY A 87 -8.98 -8.09 11.37
CA GLY A 87 -9.52 -8.70 10.15
C GLY A 87 -10.84 -8.10 9.66
N THR A 88 -11.51 -7.29 10.49
CA THR A 88 -12.76 -6.58 10.19
C THR A 88 -12.65 -5.55 9.08
N ARG A 89 -11.47 -4.98 8.78
CA ARG A 89 -11.29 -4.03 7.67
C ARG A 89 -10.98 -4.68 6.31
N THR A 90 -11.17 -5.99 6.18
CA THR A 90 -11.08 -6.68 4.87
C THR A 90 -11.91 -5.93 3.81
N SER A 91 -13.12 -5.49 4.13
CA SER A 91 -13.98 -4.75 3.18
C SER A 91 -13.42 -3.40 2.73
N HIS A 92 -12.67 -2.71 3.60
CA HIS A 92 -12.03 -1.45 3.24
C HIS A 92 -10.76 -1.70 2.42
N LEU A 93 -9.95 -2.70 2.81
CA LEU A 93 -8.83 -3.17 1.99
C LEU A 93 -9.33 -3.60 0.60
N GLU A 94 -10.43 -4.33 0.52
CA GLU A 94 -11.07 -4.72 -0.74
C GLU A 94 -11.57 -3.53 -1.55
N ALA A 95 -12.11 -2.49 -0.91
CA ALA A 95 -12.49 -1.25 -1.58
C ALA A 95 -11.27 -0.52 -2.16
N LEU A 96 -10.22 -0.30 -1.35
CA LEU A 96 -8.96 0.30 -1.80
C LEU A 96 -8.30 -0.50 -2.93
N LEU A 97 -8.34 -1.84 -2.85
CA LEU A 97 -7.83 -2.75 -3.88
C LEU A 97 -8.71 -2.79 -5.14
N LYS A 98 -10.00 -2.46 -5.05
CA LYS A 98 -10.88 -2.30 -6.23
C LYS A 98 -10.60 -0.99 -6.94
N ASP A 99 -10.39 0.10 -6.20
CA ASP A 99 -10.13 1.42 -6.77
C ASP A 99 -8.74 1.48 -7.45
N ASN A 100 -7.74 0.81 -6.85
CA ASN A 100 -6.37 0.74 -7.37
C ASN A 100 -6.19 -0.13 -8.63
N ASN A 101 -7.23 -0.82 -9.13
CA ASN A 101 -7.16 -1.56 -10.42
C ASN A 101 -6.93 -0.63 -11.62
N SER A 102 -7.09 0.69 -11.46
CA SER A 102 -7.02 1.68 -12.54
C SER A 102 -5.73 2.50 -12.57
N LEU A 103 -4.86 2.38 -11.56
CA LEU A 103 -3.60 3.11 -11.47
C LEU A 103 -2.41 2.15 -11.56
N SER A 104 -2.18 1.60 -12.75
CA SER A 104 -0.79 1.44 -13.16
C SER A 104 -0.25 2.85 -13.32
N THR A 105 0.65 3.28 -12.43
CA THR A 105 1.37 4.54 -12.60
C THR A 105 2.32 4.37 -13.78
N THR A 106 1.80 4.38 -15.01
CA THR A 106 2.56 4.57 -16.24
C THR A 106 3.02 6.01 -16.26
N GLY A 107 4.10 6.30 -15.54
CA GLY A 107 4.61 7.66 -15.47
C GLY A 107 5.72 7.78 -14.44
N LEU A 108 6.94 7.87 -14.98
CA LEU A 108 8.17 8.38 -14.38
C LEU A 108 9.16 7.32 -13.87
N HIS A 109 10.27 7.22 -14.61
CA HIS A 109 11.54 6.62 -14.23
C HIS A 109 12.20 7.46 -13.14
N ASP A 110 11.67 7.40 -11.92
CA ASP A 110 12.38 7.94 -10.76
C ASP A 110 12.59 6.83 -9.73
N ASN A 111 13.79 6.78 -9.15
CA ASN A 111 14.20 5.87 -8.08
C ASN A 111 13.47 6.24 -6.77
N SER A 112 12.16 6.36 -6.82
CA SER A 112 11.31 6.86 -5.74
C SER A 112 10.41 5.74 -5.21
N VAL A 113 9.96 5.93 -3.97
CA VAL A 113 9.03 5.01 -3.30
C VAL A 113 7.70 5.05 -4.05
N ARG A 114 7.21 3.89 -4.48
CA ARG A 114 5.98 3.74 -5.26
C ARG A 114 5.06 2.69 -4.69
N THR A 115 3.77 2.84 -5.02
CA THR A 115 2.77 1.80 -4.77
C THR A 115 2.53 0.97 -6.04
N MET A 116 2.42 -0.34 -5.89
CA MET A 116 2.18 -1.29 -6.98
C MET A 116 1.11 -2.29 -6.58
N CYS A 117 0.17 -2.58 -7.48
CA CYS A 117 -0.92 -3.53 -7.24
C CYS A 117 -0.75 -4.76 -8.13
N LEU A 118 -0.64 -5.93 -7.51
CA LEU A 118 -0.68 -7.23 -8.15
C LEU A 118 -2.11 -7.78 -8.05
N SER A 119 -2.72 -8.11 -9.19
CA SER A 119 -4.03 -8.75 -9.26
C SER A 119 -3.97 -10.00 -10.14
N LYS A 120 -4.18 -11.18 -9.55
CA LYS A 120 -4.11 -12.47 -10.27
C LYS A 120 -5.28 -13.38 -9.89
N PRO A 121 -6.07 -13.87 -10.86
CA PRO A 121 -7.12 -14.85 -10.60
C PRO A 121 -6.52 -16.23 -10.29
N GLY A 122 -7.30 -17.07 -9.61
CA GLY A 122 -6.89 -18.44 -9.26
C GLY A 122 -6.73 -18.65 -7.76
N GLN A 123 -6.55 -19.91 -7.36
CA GLN A 123 -6.22 -20.25 -5.98
C GLN A 123 -4.69 -20.37 -5.84
N VAL A 124 -4.15 -20.01 -4.68
CA VAL A 124 -2.72 -20.11 -4.38
C VAL A 124 -2.45 -21.19 -3.34
N ASP A 125 -1.25 -21.77 -3.41
CA ASP A 125 -0.72 -22.60 -2.35
C ASP A 125 -0.14 -21.70 -1.24
N LEU A 126 -0.68 -21.82 -0.02
CA LEU A 126 -0.27 -20.98 1.11
C LEU A 126 1.21 -21.11 1.47
N ASN A 127 1.79 -22.31 1.34
CA ASN A 127 3.20 -22.51 1.68
C ASN A 127 4.10 -21.88 0.63
N LYS A 128 3.74 -21.97 -0.66
CA LYS A 128 4.46 -21.28 -1.73
C LYS A 128 4.42 -19.76 -1.55
N VAL A 129 3.27 -19.20 -1.19
CA VAL A 129 3.13 -17.76 -0.94
C VAL A 129 3.98 -17.30 0.24
N ARG A 130 4.09 -18.11 1.31
CA ARG A 130 4.96 -17.81 2.45
C ARG A 130 6.43 -17.73 2.05
N VAL A 131 6.93 -18.72 1.31
CA VAL A 131 8.32 -18.70 0.81
C VAL A 131 8.53 -17.50 -0.12
N TRP A 132 7.59 -17.26 -1.02
CA TRP A 132 7.67 -16.14 -1.96
C TRP A 132 7.73 -14.77 -1.26
N ILE A 133 6.89 -14.54 -0.25
CA ILE A 133 6.93 -13.26 0.48
C ILE A 133 8.21 -13.13 1.32
N GLU A 134 8.72 -14.22 1.90
CA GLU A 134 10.00 -14.24 2.62
C GLU A 134 11.17 -13.87 1.71
N GLU A 135 11.24 -14.42 0.49
CA GLU A 135 12.26 -14.05 -0.50
C GLU A 135 12.20 -12.57 -0.88
N ILE A 136 10.99 -12.01 -1.02
CA ILE A 136 10.81 -10.58 -1.35
C ILE A 136 11.24 -9.69 -0.19
N LEU A 137 10.83 -10.01 1.04
CA LEU A 137 11.02 -9.14 2.21
C LEU A 137 12.43 -9.27 2.80
N TRP A 138 13.01 -10.47 2.86
CA TRP A 138 14.28 -10.73 3.55
C TRP A 138 15.47 -10.77 2.60
N GLU A 139 15.35 -11.44 1.46
CA GLU A 139 16.46 -11.58 0.52
C GLU A 139 16.62 -10.35 -0.39
N LYS A 140 15.65 -9.41 -0.35
CA LYS A 140 15.60 -8.22 -1.20
C LYS A 140 15.88 -8.56 -2.66
N LYS A 141 15.26 -9.67 -3.10
CA LYS A 141 15.46 -10.23 -4.42
C LYS A 141 15.24 -9.13 -5.47
N HIS A 142 16.16 -9.03 -6.43
CA HIS A 142 16.15 -8.01 -7.49
C HIS A 142 16.31 -6.55 -7.00
N SER A 143 16.90 -6.33 -5.82
CA SER A 143 17.15 -5.00 -5.23
C SER A 143 15.87 -4.21 -4.93
N MET A 144 14.74 -4.90 -4.81
CA MET A 144 13.47 -4.32 -4.39
C MET A 144 13.48 -4.13 -2.86
N ASP A 145 13.02 -2.98 -2.39
CA ASP A 145 12.94 -2.68 -0.96
C ASP A 145 11.48 -2.41 -0.59
N VAL A 146 10.81 -3.44 -0.06
CA VAL A 146 9.39 -3.36 0.33
C VAL A 146 9.28 -2.77 1.73
N TYR A 147 8.55 -1.67 1.85
CA TYR A 147 8.26 -1.03 3.14
C TYR A 147 6.99 -1.61 3.73
N ARG A 148 5.97 -1.76 2.89
CA ARG A 148 4.67 -2.24 3.31
C ARG A 148 4.03 -3.12 2.25
N CYS A 149 3.33 -4.15 2.70
CA CYS A 149 2.52 -4.99 1.85
C CYS A 149 1.17 -5.22 2.52
N LYS A 150 0.08 -5.15 1.76
CA LYS A 150 -1.25 -5.61 2.19
C LYS A 150 -1.94 -6.31 1.04
N GLY A 151 -2.61 -7.42 1.32
CA GLY A 151 -3.32 -8.15 0.30
C GLY A 151 -4.38 -9.08 0.82
N VAL A 152 -5.18 -9.58 -0.12
CA VAL A 152 -6.16 -10.64 0.07
C VAL A 152 -5.80 -11.79 -0.86
N LEU A 153 -5.87 -13.01 -0.35
CA LEU A 153 -5.45 -14.23 -1.00
C LEU A 153 -6.60 -15.23 -1.04
N SER A 154 -6.74 -15.86 -2.21
CA SER A 154 -7.63 -16.99 -2.46
C SER A 154 -6.83 -18.28 -2.29
N VAL A 155 -6.89 -18.89 -1.11
CA VAL A 155 -6.05 -20.05 -0.77
C VAL A 155 -6.73 -21.36 -1.17
N HIS A 156 -5.99 -22.26 -1.82
CA HIS A 156 -6.48 -23.59 -2.17
C HIS A 156 -6.82 -24.39 -0.91
N GLY A 157 -7.98 -25.07 -0.92
CA GLY A 157 -8.47 -25.85 0.22
C GLY A 157 -9.09 -25.02 1.35
N SER A 158 -9.28 -23.71 1.17
CA SER A 158 -9.94 -22.82 2.12
C SER A 158 -11.20 -22.16 1.53
N ASP A 159 -12.29 -22.14 2.30
CA ASP A 159 -13.50 -21.33 2.00
C ASP A 159 -13.40 -19.90 2.54
N GLN A 160 -12.27 -19.56 3.18
CA GLN A 160 -11.98 -18.25 3.76
C GLN A 160 -11.01 -17.43 2.91
N LEU A 161 -11.29 -16.13 2.83
CA LEU A 161 -10.38 -15.09 2.38
C LEU A 161 -9.27 -14.92 3.42
N HIS A 162 -8.03 -15.01 2.96
CA HIS A 162 -6.85 -14.81 3.79
C HIS A 162 -6.28 -13.42 3.57
N THR A 163 -6.00 -12.70 4.63
CA THR A 163 -5.34 -11.39 4.56
C THR A 163 -3.84 -11.57 4.75
N LEU A 164 -3.06 -10.98 3.85
CA LEU A 164 -1.61 -10.82 3.96
C LEU A 164 -1.33 -9.39 4.41
N GLN A 165 -0.49 -9.23 5.42
CA GLN A 165 0.05 -7.93 5.81
C GLN A 165 1.53 -8.05 6.11
N ALA A 166 2.33 -7.06 5.68
CA ALA A 166 3.73 -6.97 6.03
C ALA A 166 4.18 -5.52 6.22
N VAL A 167 5.11 -5.35 7.15
CA VAL A 167 5.84 -4.11 7.39
C VAL A 167 7.33 -4.45 7.52
N ARG A 168 8.12 -4.00 6.56
CA ARG A 168 9.52 -4.43 6.39
C ARG A 168 9.63 -5.96 6.37
N GLU A 169 10.40 -6.53 7.28
CA GLU A 169 10.71 -7.96 7.35
C GLU A 169 9.64 -8.78 8.10
N ILE A 170 8.65 -8.13 8.70
CA ILE A 170 7.62 -8.81 9.49
C ILE A 170 6.38 -8.95 8.63
N TYR A 171 5.88 -10.18 8.49
CA TYR A 171 4.65 -10.47 7.77
C TYR A 171 3.74 -11.42 8.55
N GLU A 172 2.46 -11.39 8.20
CA GLU A 172 1.44 -12.27 8.73
C GLU A 172 0.41 -12.61 7.63
N ILE A 173 0.00 -13.89 7.57
CA ILE A 173 -1.10 -14.34 6.73
C ILE A 173 -2.11 -15.06 7.62
N VAL A 174 -3.31 -14.50 7.73
CA VAL A 174 -4.38 -15.02 8.60
C VAL A 174 -5.70 -15.12 7.86
N PRO A 175 -6.55 -16.12 8.17
CA PRO A 175 -7.92 -16.16 7.68
C PRO A 175 -8.73 -15.00 8.28
N ALA A 176 -9.45 -14.25 7.44
CA ALA A 176 -10.22 -13.09 7.89
C ALA A 176 -11.74 -13.37 7.90
N ARG A 177 -12.32 -13.78 6.77
CA ARG A 177 -13.75 -14.10 6.65
C ARG A 177 -14.00 -15.16 5.58
N LYS A 178 -15.19 -15.75 5.56
CA LYS A 178 -15.62 -16.60 4.44
C LYS A 178 -15.80 -15.77 3.17
N TRP A 179 -15.49 -16.37 2.02
CA TRP A 179 -15.85 -15.81 0.71
C TRP A 179 -17.37 -15.75 0.57
N LEU A 180 -17.90 -14.68 -0.02
CA LEU A 180 -19.33 -14.61 -0.36
C LEU A 180 -19.61 -15.43 -1.63
N GLU A 181 -20.85 -15.90 -1.80
CA GLU A 181 -21.21 -16.80 -2.92
C GLU A 181 -20.99 -16.16 -4.31
N ASP A 182 -21.22 -14.84 -4.42
CA ASP A 182 -21.07 -14.07 -5.67
C ASP A 182 -19.71 -13.34 -5.77
N GLU A 183 -18.79 -13.60 -4.85
CA GLU A 183 -17.52 -12.89 -4.80
C GLU A 183 -16.47 -13.50 -5.72
N ASN A 184 -15.86 -12.65 -6.54
CA ASN A 184 -14.79 -13.09 -7.42
C ASN A 184 -13.53 -13.39 -6.59
N LYS A 185 -13.20 -14.67 -6.46
CA LYS A 185 -12.03 -15.16 -5.72
C LYS A 185 -10.75 -14.80 -6.47
N ILE A 186 -10.22 -13.63 -6.15
CA ILE A 186 -9.03 -13.07 -6.77
C ILE A 186 -7.95 -12.81 -5.71
N ASN A 187 -6.70 -13.02 -6.08
CA ASN A 187 -5.56 -12.61 -5.27
C ASN A 187 -5.25 -11.16 -5.62
N LYS A 188 -5.20 -10.30 -4.60
CA LYS A 188 -4.82 -8.91 -4.76
C LYS A 188 -3.84 -8.51 -3.68
N ILE A 189 -2.69 -7.99 -4.09
CA ILE A 189 -1.63 -7.59 -3.18
C ILE A 189 -1.13 -6.21 -3.59
N VAL A 190 -1.06 -5.28 -2.66
CA VAL A 190 -0.46 -3.97 -2.85
C VAL A 190 0.86 -3.90 -2.11
N PHE A 191 1.90 -3.56 -2.86
CA PHE A 191 3.26 -3.32 -2.38
C PHE A 191 3.55 -1.82 -2.37
N ILE A 192 4.18 -1.35 -1.32
CA ILE A 192 4.68 0.02 -1.20
C ILE A 192 6.17 -0.08 -0.88
N GLY A 193 7.00 0.49 -1.75
CA GLY A 193 8.44 0.32 -1.62
C GLY A 193 9.24 0.97 -2.72
N HIS A 194 10.56 0.83 -2.64
CA HIS A 194 11.51 1.40 -3.58
C HIS A 194 11.97 0.35 -4.61
N SER A 195 12.20 0.79 -5.85
CA SER A 195 12.63 -0.06 -6.99
C SER A 195 11.78 -1.31 -7.23
N LEU A 196 10.51 -1.32 -6.79
CA LEU A 196 9.57 -2.43 -7.05
C LEU A 196 9.52 -2.75 -8.55
N ASN A 197 9.36 -4.00 -8.97
CA ASN A 197 9.25 -4.38 -10.37
C ASN A 197 7.99 -5.23 -10.59
N GLU A 198 7.09 -4.74 -11.43
CA GLU A 198 5.77 -5.36 -11.64
C GLU A 198 5.88 -6.71 -12.33
N ASP A 199 6.67 -6.79 -13.40
CA ASP A 199 6.85 -8.02 -14.16
C ASP A 199 7.44 -9.11 -13.26
N ILE A 200 8.47 -8.78 -12.47
CA ILE A 200 9.10 -9.72 -11.54
C ILE A 200 8.12 -10.18 -10.46
N LEU A 201 7.36 -9.27 -9.84
CA LEU A 201 6.37 -9.62 -8.82
C LEU A 201 5.23 -10.44 -9.40
N ALA A 202 4.76 -10.11 -10.61
CA ALA A 202 3.68 -10.81 -11.29
C ALA A 202 4.09 -12.21 -11.76
N ASP A 203 5.31 -12.36 -12.30
CA ASP A 203 5.86 -13.62 -12.78
C ASP A 203 6.19 -14.54 -11.61
N SER A 204 6.88 -14.05 -10.58
CA SER A 204 7.21 -14.85 -9.40
C SER A 204 5.97 -15.28 -8.60
N PHE A 205 4.90 -14.48 -8.60
CA PHE A 205 3.63 -14.88 -7.99
C PHE A 205 2.91 -15.98 -8.80
N GLN A 206 3.15 -16.07 -10.11
CA GLN A 206 2.55 -17.11 -10.96
C GLN A 206 2.91 -18.51 -10.46
N ASP A 207 4.12 -18.71 -9.93
CA ASP A 207 4.60 -19.98 -9.38
C ASP A 207 3.86 -20.39 -8.09
N CYS A 208 3.26 -19.42 -7.40
CA CYS A 208 2.44 -19.63 -6.21
C CYS A 208 1.03 -20.10 -6.53
N LEU A 209 0.56 -19.93 -7.77
CA LEU A 209 -0.75 -20.41 -8.19
C LEU A 209 -0.80 -21.93 -8.08
N PHE A 210 -1.92 -22.42 -7.54
CA PHE A 210 -2.21 -23.83 -7.46
C PHE A 210 -2.49 -24.34 -8.88
N GLN A 211 -1.75 -25.38 -9.28
CA GLN A 211 -1.96 -26.09 -10.53
C GLN A 211 -2.44 -27.50 -10.16
N ASP A 212 -3.61 -27.89 -10.62
CA ASP A 212 -4.08 -29.28 -10.53
C ASP A 212 -3.10 -30.16 -11.31
N GLN A 213 -2.29 -30.96 -10.60
CA GLN A 213 -1.52 -32.06 -11.19
C GLN A 213 -2.33 -33.35 -11.17
#